data_AF-A0A5K1JTH0-F1
#
_entry.id   AF-A0A5K1JTH0-F1
#
_cell.length_a   1.000
_cell.length_b   1.000
_cell.length_c   1.000
_cell.angle_alpha   90.00
_cell.angle_beta   90.00
_cell.angle_gamma   90.00
#
_symmetry.space_group_name_H-M   'P 1'
#
loop_
_entity.id
_entity.type
_entity.pdbx_description
1 polymer ?
#
loop_
_entity_poly.entity_id
_entity_poly.type
_entity_poly.pdbx_seq_one_letter_code
_entity_poly.pdbx_strand_id
1 'polypeptide(L)'
;MPVNTASAAIHITPVVVKTLFKHTKRKGIKLKEGDKTVCAVDDIYYDEWVFNLGPGPTSYLTSTNTHVPAPYWVAVVPIKVPLSSCNRAADILIEWFGPEELKRVVGGERWWQIRGLDWIDAEWITEKEFLKNARVPDDVEQTDDEKTIHQMESLDRH
;
A
#
# COMPACT_ATOMS: atom_id res chain seq x y z
N MET A 1 -31.18 -0.61 16.65
CA MET A 1 -31.39 -2.01 16.22
C MET A 1 -30.07 -2.74 16.42
N PRO A 2 -30.00 -3.81 17.23
CA PRO A 2 -28.75 -4.53 17.41
C PRO A 2 -28.45 -5.30 16.12
N VAL A 3 -27.37 -4.93 15.45
CA VAL A 3 -26.86 -5.70 14.30
C VAL A 3 -26.22 -6.97 14.85
N ASN A 4 -26.99 -8.05 14.86
CA ASN A 4 -26.47 -9.36 15.25
C ASN A 4 -25.50 -9.86 14.16
N THR A 5 -24.35 -10.40 14.54
CA THR A 5 -23.31 -10.90 13.63
C THR A 5 -23.86 -11.92 12.63
N ALA A 6 -24.86 -12.71 13.03
CA ALA A 6 -25.55 -13.65 12.16
C ALA A 6 -26.34 -12.96 11.02
N SER A 7 -26.98 -11.83 11.31
CA SER A 7 -27.71 -11.04 10.30
C SER A 7 -26.75 -10.38 9.32
N ALA A 8 -25.63 -9.84 9.81
CA ALA A 8 -24.57 -9.31 8.97
C ALA A 8 -23.97 -10.40 8.06
N ALA A 9 -23.69 -11.59 8.60
CA ALA A 9 -23.17 -12.72 7.82
C ALA A 9 -24.12 -13.12 6.67
N ILE A 10 -25.43 -13.23 6.93
CA ILE A 10 -26.41 -13.60 5.89
C ILE A 10 -26.47 -12.56 4.76
N HIS A 11 -26.32 -11.27 5.07
CA HIS A 11 -26.35 -10.21 4.07
C HIS A 11 -25.03 -10.05 3.29
N ILE A 12 -23.89 -10.33 3.92
CA ILE A 12 -22.57 -10.17 3.31
C ILE A 12 -22.19 -11.39 2.45
N THR A 13 -22.57 -12.60 2.87
CA THR A 13 -22.20 -13.85 2.20
C THR A 13 -22.54 -13.90 0.71
N PRO A 14 -23.76 -13.50 0.25
CA PRO A 14 -24.11 -13.54 -1.17
C PRO A 14 -23.25 -12.63 -2.04
N VAL A 15 -22.84 -11.47 -1.49
CA VAL A 15 -21.98 -10.52 -2.19
C VAL A 15 -20.58 -11.12 -2.34
N VAL A 16 -19.96 -11.54 -1.23
CA VAL A 16 -18.61 -12.12 -1.23
C VAL A 16 -18.49 -13.33 -2.16
N VAL A 17 -19.48 -14.25 -2.13
CA VAL A 17 -19.49 -15.43 -3.01
C VAL A 17 -19.59 -15.04 -4.48
N LYS A 18 -20.45 -14.06 -4.81
CA LYS A 18 -20.61 -13.58 -6.18
C LYS A 18 -19.35 -12.86 -6.69
N THR A 19 -18.75 -12.00 -5.87
CA THR A 19 -17.50 -11.30 -6.21
C THR A 19 -16.38 -12.31 -6.45
N LEU A 20 -16.23 -13.30 -5.57
CA LEU A 20 -15.19 -14.33 -5.68
C LEU A 20 -15.38 -15.20 -6.95
N PHE A 21 -16.63 -15.57 -7.28
CA PHE A 21 -16.92 -16.35 -8.48
C PHE A 21 -16.65 -15.55 -9.76
N LYS A 22 -17.06 -14.29 -9.81
CA LYS A 22 -16.83 -13.39 -10.95
C LYS A 22 -15.33 -13.12 -11.15
N HIS A 23 -14.60 -12.85 -10.07
CA HIS A 23 -13.15 -12.63 -10.10
C HIS A 23 -12.41 -13.89 -10.57
N THR A 24 -12.76 -15.06 -10.04
CA THR A 24 -12.16 -16.34 -10.47
C THR A 24 -12.40 -16.63 -11.95
N LYS A 25 -13.61 -16.35 -12.45
CA LYS A 25 -13.95 -16.50 -13.88
C LYS A 25 -13.14 -15.56 -14.77
N ARG A 26 -13.00 -14.29 -14.39
CA ARG A 26 -12.18 -13.31 -15.13
C ARG A 26 -10.71 -13.69 -15.16
N LYS A 27 -10.16 -14.11 -14.01
CA LYS A 27 -8.76 -14.58 -13.90
C LYS A 27 -8.52 -15.83 -14.77
N GLY A 28 -9.49 -16.74 -14.84
CA GLY A 28 -9.43 -17.90 -15.72
C GLY A 28 -9.46 -17.55 -17.21
N ILE A 29 -10.23 -16.53 -17.62
CA ILE A 29 -10.25 -16.03 -19.01
C ILE A 29 -8.90 -15.39 -19.38
N LYS A 30 -8.37 -14.51 -18.52
CA LYS A 30 -7.05 -13.88 -18.73
C LYS A 30 -5.92 -14.90 -18.85
N LEU A 31 -5.93 -15.93 -18.01
CA LEU A 31 -4.95 -17.01 -18.07
C LEU A 31 -5.03 -17.79 -19.39
N LYS A 32 -6.25 -18.00 -19.93
CA LYS A 32 -6.47 -18.68 -21.22
C LYS A 32 -6.03 -17.84 -22.41
N GLU A 33 -6.19 -16.52 -22.34
CA GLU A 33 -5.77 -15.57 -23.39
C GLU A 33 -4.26 -15.29 -23.38
N GLY A 34 -3.52 -15.79 -22.38
CA GLY A 34 -2.06 -15.63 -22.29
C GLY A 34 -1.63 -14.22 -21.91
N ASP A 35 -2.57 -13.37 -21.49
CA ASP A 35 -2.30 -12.00 -21.08
C ASP A 35 -1.71 -11.99 -19.66
N LYS A 36 -0.46 -11.54 -19.56
CA LYS A 36 0.29 -11.42 -18.29
C LYS A 36 0.22 -10.00 -17.72
N THR A 37 -0.53 -9.09 -18.34
CA THR A 37 -0.63 -7.72 -17.83
C THR A 37 -1.42 -7.72 -16.51
N VAL A 38 -0.73 -7.33 -15.43
CA VAL A 38 -1.34 -7.15 -14.12
C VAL A 38 -1.86 -5.72 -14.05
N CYS A 39 -3.17 -5.54 -14.17
CA CYS A 39 -3.80 -4.23 -13.99
C CYS A 39 -4.30 -4.11 -12.55
N ALA A 40 -4.12 -2.94 -11.91
CA ALA A 40 -4.65 -2.70 -10.55
C ALA A 40 -6.16 -3.00 -10.44
N VAL A 41 -6.91 -2.77 -11.54
CA VAL A 41 -8.36 -3.04 -11.65
C VAL A 41 -8.72 -4.54 -11.58
N ASP A 42 -7.74 -5.43 -11.75
CA ASP A 42 -7.97 -6.87 -11.61
C ASP A 42 -8.10 -7.32 -10.16
N ASP A 43 -7.73 -6.50 -9.18
CA ASP A 43 -7.82 -6.89 -7.79
C ASP A 43 -9.29 -7.02 -7.35
N ILE A 44 -9.56 -7.99 -6.47
CA ILE A 44 -10.91 -8.30 -5.96
C ILE A 44 -11.58 -7.08 -5.33
N TYR A 45 -10.75 -6.16 -4.85
CA TYR A 45 -11.13 -4.90 -4.29
C TYR A 45 -11.82 -4.02 -5.35
N TYR A 46 -11.24 -3.80 -6.52
CA TYR A 46 -11.80 -2.83 -7.48
C TYR A 46 -13.13 -3.25 -8.12
N ASP A 47 -13.52 -4.52 -8.03
CA ASP A 47 -14.66 -5.05 -8.77
C ASP A 47 -16.03 -4.73 -8.14
N GLU A 48 -16.13 -4.59 -6.80
CA GLU A 48 -17.43 -4.36 -6.13
C GLU A 48 -17.46 -3.42 -4.90
N TRP A 49 -16.40 -3.23 -4.11
CA TRP A 49 -16.52 -2.36 -2.90
C TRP A 49 -16.65 -0.87 -3.24
N VAL A 50 -16.01 -0.41 -4.32
CA VAL A 50 -16.12 0.98 -4.80
C VAL A 50 -17.53 1.30 -5.32
N PHE A 51 -18.22 0.33 -5.93
CA PHE A 51 -19.42 0.62 -6.70
C PHE A 51 -20.74 0.36 -5.95
N ASN A 52 -20.77 -0.55 -4.96
CA ASN A 52 -22.04 -1.01 -4.37
C ASN A 52 -22.23 -0.72 -2.86
N LEU A 53 -21.24 -0.21 -2.12
CA LEU A 53 -21.33 -0.11 -0.65
C LEU A 53 -21.24 1.30 -0.03
N GLY A 54 -21.20 2.40 -0.80
CA GLY A 54 -21.25 3.74 -0.19
C GLY A 54 -21.42 4.90 -1.18
N PRO A 55 -22.08 6.01 -0.76
CA PRO A 55 -22.57 7.02 -1.68
C PRO A 55 -21.46 7.96 -2.15
N GLY A 56 -21.37 8.12 -3.47
CA GLY A 56 -20.75 9.28 -4.10
C GLY A 56 -19.23 9.37 -4.03
N PRO A 57 -18.69 10.36 -4.75
CA PRO A 57 -17.26 10.46 -5.03
C PRO A 57 -16.45 10.64 -3.74
N THR A 58 -16.93 11.30 -2.69
CA THR A 58 -16.16 11.49 -1.42
C THR A 58 -15.63 10.23 -0.69
N SER A 59 -16.06 9.02 -1.03
CA SER A 59 -15.55 7.76 -0.45
C SER A 59 -14.10 7.41 -0.83
N TYR A 60 -13.55 7.99 -1.90
CA TYR A 60 -12.14 7.76 -2.27
C TYR A 60 -11.14 8.30 -1.22
N LEU A 61 -11.47 9.38 -0.51
CA LEU A 61 -10.59 9.96 0.52
C LEU A 61 -10.63 9.18 1.84
N THR A 62 -11.75 8.51 2.15
CA THR A 62 -11.83 7.61 3.31
C THR A 62 -11.05 6.32 3.06
N SER A 63 -10.93 5.91 1.79
CA SER A 63 -10.20 4.71 1.37
C SER A 63 -8.69 4.92 1.34
N THR A 64 -8.20 6.16 1.33
CA THR A 64 -6.76 6.47 1.37
C THR A 64 -6.15 6.39 2.76
N ASN A 65 -6.97 6.23 3.82
CA ASN A 65 -6.49 6.11 5.20
C ASN A 65 -6.82 4.75 5.84
N THR A 66 -7.31 3.80 5.05
CA THR A 66 -7.53 2.42 5.48
C THR A 66 -6.36 1.58 5.00
N HIS A 67 -5.60 1.00 5.93
CA HIS A 67 -4.53 0.06 5.61
C HIS A 67 -5.07 -1.05 4.71
N VAL A 68 -4.59 -1.10 3.47
CA VAL A 68 -4.98 -2.11 2.49
C VAL A 68 -4.18 -3.38 2.83
N PRO A 69 -4.84 -4.51 3.16
CA PRO A 69 -4.12 -5.72 3.46
C PRO A 69 -3.28 -6.14 2.25
N ALA A 70 -2.00 -6.37 2.49
CA ALA A 70 -1.07 -6.74 1.44
C ALA A 70 -1.46 -8.08 0.81
N PRO A 71 -1.35 -8.23 -0.53
CA PRO A 71 -1.49 -9.52 -1.19
C PRO A 71 -0.48 -10.54 -0.66
N TYR A 72 -0.84 -11.83 -0.66
CA TYR A 72 -0.01 -12.86 0.00
C TYR A 72 1.43 -12.98 -0.55
N TRP A 73 1.66 -12.58 -1.79
CA TRP A 73 2.97 -12.61 -2.47
C TRP A 73 3.83 -11.39 -2.19
N VAL A 74 3.30 -10.39 -1.51
CA VAL A 74 4.00 -9.16 -1.13
C VAL A 74 4.47 -9.27 0.33
N ALA A 75 5.69 -8.84 0.60
CA ALA A 75 6.20 -8.59 1.93
C ALA A 75 6.09 -7.09 2.22
N VAL A 76 5.46 -6.76 3.35
CA VAL A 76 5.28 -5.39 3.82
C VAL A 76 5.80 -5.34 5.24
N VAL A 77 6.71 -4.40 5.51
CA VAL A 77 7.25 -4.19 6.86
C VAL A 77 7.10 -2.72 7.24
N PRO A 78 6.57 -2.41 8.43
CA PRO A 78 6.51 -1.03 8.91
C PRO A 78 7.93 -0.52 9.24
N ILE A 79 8.26 0.66 8.72
CA ILE A 79 9.53 1.34 8.95
C ILE A 79 9.30 2.78 9.40
N LYS A 80 10.30 3.37 10.06
CA LYS A 80 10.26 4.77 10.49
C LYS A 80 11.27 5.57 9.69
N VAL A 81 10.80 6.54 8.92
CA VAL A 81 11.67 7.44 8.17
C VAL A 81 12.00 8.65 9.05
N PRO A 82 13.29 8.92 9.32
CA PRO A 82 13.68 10.04 10.16
C PRO A 82 13.41 11.38 9.46
N LEU A 83 12.95 12.38 10.21
CA LEU A 83 12.64 13.71 9.69
C LEU A 83 13.86 14.39 9.03
N SER A 84 15.08 14.06 9.46
CA SER A 84 16.31 14.54 8.82
C SER A 84 16.40 14.18 7.34
N SER A 85 15.96 12.96 6.97
CA SER A 85 15.89 12.52 5.57
C SER A 85 14.83 13.31 4.80
N CYS A 86 13.67 13.53 5.42
CA CYS A 86 12.59 14.32 4.84
C CYS A 86 12.98 15.79 4.62
N ASN A 87 13.71 16.40 5.55
CA ASN A 87 14.20 17.76 5.42
C ASN A 87 15.22 17.88 4.28
N ARG A 88 16.15 16.92 4.17
CA ARG A 88 17.10 16.87 3.06
C ARG A 88 16.39 16.71 1.71
N ALA A 89 15.35 15.87 1.65
CA ALA A 89 14.53 15.73 0.45
C ALA A 89 13.77 17.03 0.13
N ALA A 90 13.27 17.73 1.15
CA ALA A 90 12.60 19.03 0.98
C ALA A 90 13.54 20.08 0.39
N ASP A 91 14.80 20.13 0.84
CA ASP A 91 15.82 21.04 0.29
C ASP A 91 16.05 20.79 -1.20
N ILE A 92 16.16 19.51 -1.60
CA ILE A 92 16.33 19.11 -3.01
C ILE A 92 15.11 19.52 -3.84
N LEU A 93 13.89 19.36 -3.31
CA LEU A 93 12.67 19.77 -4.01
C LEU A 93 12.60 21.29 -4.18
N ILE A 94 12.98 22.06 -3.16
CA ILE A 94 13.03 23.52 -3.25
C ILE A 94 14.03 23.95 -4.31
N GLU A 95 15.22 23.34 -4.32
CA GLU A 95 16.26 23.63 -5.32
C GLU A 95 15.78 23.29 -6.74
N TRP A 96 15.09 22.16 -6.92
CA TRP A 96 14.65 21.70 -8.23
C TRP A 96 13.50 22.53 -8.82
N PHE A 97 12.47 22.84 -8.03
CA PHE A 97 11.33 23.64 -8.48
C PHE A 97 11.64 25.14 -8.55
N GLY A 98 12.53 25.63 -7.68
CA GLY A 98 12.74 27.06 -7.50
C GLY A 98 11.54 27.78 -6.85
N PRO A 99 11.73 29.03 -6.41
CA PRO A 99 10.78 29.72 -5.55
C PRO A 99 9.45 30.09 -6.24
N GLU A 100 9.48 30.31 -7.56
CA GLU A 100 8.30 30.74 -8.32
C GLU A 100 7.34 29.60 -8.64
N GLU A 101 7.87 28.45 -9.08
CA GLU A 101 7.06 27.26 -9.37
C GLU A 101 6.55 26.62 -8.07
N LEU A 102 7.39 26.58 -7.03
CA LEU A 102 6.98 26.04 -5.73
C LEU A 102 5.83 26.84 -5.11
N LYS A 103 5.82 28.17 -5.28
CA LYS A 103 4.69 29.01 -4.86
C LYS A 103 3.41 28.68 -5.63
N ARG A 104 3.51 28.28 -6.90
CA ARG A 104 2.36 27.91 -7.72
C ARG A 104 1.81 26.53 -7.37
N VAL A 105 2.68 25.55 -7.09
CA VAL A 105 2.28 24.15 -6.85
C VAL A 105 1.82 23.97 -5.41
N VAL A 106 2.65 24.38 -4.45
CA VAL A 106 2.41 24.13 -3.02
C VAL A 106 2.14 25.39 -2.22
N GLY A 107 2.23 26.60 -2.78
CA GLY A 107 1.91 27.83 -2.04
C GLY A 107 3.06 28.39 -1.19
N GLY A 108 4.28 27.89 -1.38
CA GLY A 108 5.50 28.39 -0.73
C GLY A 108 6.34 27.28 -0.09
N GLU A 109 7.47 27.65 0.51
CA GLU A 109 8.49 26.69 0.97
C GLU A 109 8.19 26.06 2.34
N ARG A 110 7.62 26.81 3.28
CA ARG A 110 7.70 26.45 4.71
C ARG A 110 6.56 25.62 5.26
N TRP A 111 5.32 25.85 4.84
CA TRP A 111 4.15 25.34 5.56
C TRP A 111 3.99 23.81 5.48
N TRP A 112 4.38 23.19 4.37
CA TRP A 112 4.29 21.74 4.15
C TRP A 112 5.45 20.96 4.77
N GLN A 113 6.50 21.66 5.23
CA GLN A 113 7.63 21.07 5.95
C GLN A 113 7.37 20.94 7.45
N ILE A 114 6.41 21.71 7.98
CA ILE A 114 6.12 21.71 9.41
C ILE A 114 5.44 20.38 9.79
N ARG A 115 6.09 19.62 10.66
CA ARG A 115 5.61 18.36 11.23
C ARG A 115 5.77 18.41 12.75
N GLY A 116 4.89 17.73 13.47
CA GLY A 116 4.94 17.63 14.93
C GLY A 116 5.71 16.42 15.47
N LEU A 117 6.13 15.50 14.59
CA LEU A 117 6.83 14.26 14.94
C LEU A 117 8.23 14.25 14.30
N ASP A 118 9.19 13.64 15.01
CA ASP A 118 10.58 13.51 14.55
C ASP A 118 10.77 12.38 13.51
N TRP A 119 9.72 11.63 13.21
CA TRP A 119 9.70 10.57 12.20
C TRP A 119 8.36 10.50 11.48
N ILE A 120 8.36 9.81 10.34
CA ILE A 120 7.18 9.45 9.57
C ILE A 120 7.07 7.94 9.56
N ASP A 121 5.90 7.43 9.94
CA ASP A 121 5.58 6.01 9.79
C ASP A 121 5.38 5.72 8.29
N ALA A 122 6.09 4.70 7.81
CA ALA A 122 6.06 4.27 6.42
C ALA A 122 6.09 2.75 6.34
N GLU A 123 5.94 2.21 5.14
CA GLU A 123 5.98 0.77 4.88
C GLU A 123 6.98 0.48 3.77
N TRP A 124 7.88 -0.48 4.01
CA TRP A 124 8.72 -1.06 2.97
C TRP A 124 7.98 -2.22 2.33
N ILE A 125 7.71 -2.09 1.03
CA ILE A 125 6.99 -3.06 0.22
C ILE A 125 7.92 -3.71 -0.80
N THR A 126 7.91 -5.02 -0.89
CA THR A 126 8.60 -5.77 -1.97
C THR A 126 7.88 -7.08 -2.27
N GLU A 127 8.11 -7.67 -3.45
CA GLU A 127 7.62 -9.01 -3.74
C GLU A 127 8.49 -10.06 -3.04
N LYS A 128 7.85 -11.06 -2.44
CA LYS A 128 8.54 -12.16 -1.75
C LYS A 128 9.47 -12.95 -2.66
N GLU A 129 9.29 -12.87 -3.98
CA GLU A 129 10.19 -13.50 -4.94
C GLU A 129 11.61 -12.92 -4.89
N PHE A 130 11.75 -11.60 -4.71
CA PHE A 130 13.05 -10.95 -4.62
C PHE A 130 13.78 -11.28 -3.31
N LEU A 131 13.03 -11.57 -2.24
CA LEU A 131 13.60 -11.90 -0.92
C LEU A 131 14.25 -13.29 -0.86
N LYS A 132 13.88 -14.23 -1.75
CA LYS A 132 14.35 -15.64 -1.71
C LYS A 132 15.88 -15.80 -1.84
N ASN A 133 16.57 -14.78 -2.36
CA ASN A 133 18.01 -14.83 -2.59
C ASN A 133 18.83 -14.20 -1.46
N ALA A 134 18.19 -13.54 -0.49
CA ALA A 134 18.86 -12.87 0.61
C ALA A 134 19.19 -13.86 1.73
N ARG A 135 20.48 -14.07 2.00
CA ARG A 135 20.92 -14.86 3.16
C ARG A 135 20.91 -13.97 4.40
N VAL A 136 20.06 -14.30 5.37
CA VAL A 136 20.09 -13.67 6.71
C VAL A 136 21.02 -14.50 7.59
N PRO A 137 22.00 -13.89 8.29
CA PRO A 137 22.76 -14.58 9.32
C PRO A 137 21.82 -15.03 10.45
N ASP A 138 21.85 -16.31 10.83
CA ASP A 138 20.98 -16.89 11.88
C ASP A 138 21.33 -16.46 13.31
N ASP A 139 22.23 -15.50 13.46
CA ASP A 139 22.80 -15.11 14.74
C ASP A 139 22.05 -13.88 15.27
N VAL A 140 21.10 -14.13 16.19
CA VAL A 140 20.36 -13.23 17.12
C VAL A 140 18.84 -13.48 17.03
N GLU A 141 18.16 -13.55 18.19
CA GLU A 141 16.70 -13.53 18.30
C GLU A 141 16.16 -12.19 17.78
N GLN A 142 15.97 -12.10 16.46
CA GLN A 142 15.36 -10.95 15.78
C GLN A 142 13.88 -11.20 15.51
N THR A 143 13.11 -10.12 15.53
CA THR A 143 11.69 -10.12 15.16
C THR A 143 11.56 -10.47 13.66
N ASP A 144 10.45 -11.08 13.25
CA ASP A 144 10.20 -11.45 11.83
C ASP A 144 10.33 -10.23 10.89
N ASP A 145 9.89 -9.07 11.37
CA ASP A 145 10.03 -7.77 10.68
C ASP A 145 11.49 -7.36 10.49
N GLU A 146 12.33 -7.51 11.51
CA GLU A 146 13.77 -7.16 11.46
C GLU A 146 14.53 -8.06 10.48
N LYS A 147 14.21 -9.36 10.48
CA LYS A 147 14.75 -10.31 9.50
C LYS A 147 14.37 -9.91 8.08
N THR A 148 13.11 -9.53 7.88
CA THR A 148 12.60 -9.12 6.57
C THR A 148 13.26 -7.80 6.12
N ILE A 149 13.47 -6.83 7.03
CA ILE A 149 14.20 -5.59 6.73
C ILE A 149 15.63 -5.92 6.27
N HIS A 150 16.35 -6.79 6.98
CA HIS A 150 17.70 -7.17 6.55
C HIS A 150 17.73 -7.86 5.18
N GLN A 151 16.71 -8.67 4.85
CA GLN A 151 16.58 -9.23 3.51
C GLN A 151 16.32 -8.13 2.48
N MET A 152 15.46 -7.17 2.79
CA MET A 152 15.13 -6.04 1.92
C MET A 152 16.35 -5.13 1.69
N GLU A 153 17.18 -4.86 2.70
CA GLU A 153 18.43 -4.08 2.58
C GLU A 153 19.43 -4.71 1.61
N SER A 154 19.37 -6.03 1.41
CA SER A 154 20.23 -6.69 0.42
C SER A 154 19.85 -6.35 -1.02
N LEU A 155 18.61 -5.93 -1.27
CA LEU A 155 18.11 -5.56 -2.60
C LEU A 155 18.64 -4.19 -3.05
N ASP A 156 18.89 -3.26 -2.12
CA ASP A 156 19.36 -1.90 -2.42
C ASP A 156 20.82 -1.83 -2.91
N ARG A 157 21.59 -2.92 -2.82
CA ARG A 157 23.03 -2.93 -3.16
C ARG A 157 23.34 -3.32 -4.61
N HIS A 158 22.33 -3.38 -5.49
CA HIS A 158 22.48 -3.78 -6.89
C HIS A 158 22.24 -2.63 -7.87
#